data_AF-A0A348NYP6-F1
#
_entry.id   AF-A0A348NYP6-F1
#
_cell.length_a   1.000
_cell.length_b   1.000
_cell.length_c   1.000
_cell.angle_alpha   90.00
_cell.angle_beta   90.00
_cell.angle_gamma   90.00
#
_symmetry.space_group_name_H-M   'P 1'
#
loop_
_entity.id
_entity.type
_entity.pdbx_description
1 polymer ?
#
loop_
_entity_poly.entity_id
_entity_poly.type
_entity_poly.pdbx_seq_one_letter_code
_entity_poly.pdbx_strand_id
1 'polypeptide(L)'
;MKLNNGEIVASSLKPGDRIRKKIHEANPQLRELLNGRKIPCIVLVLNNTYHDQHTECYSISIAMQGFDTIDVTIPKNPEKNLLFGDAYSGKDKAMTSDKNTTISAIAIINTFKDPFIIDVYHNKYAKNPIDYSVLKIQRVRQYRLNDNNNNSLGEPWELIE
;
A
#
# COMPACT_ATOMS: atom_id res chain seq x y z
N MET A 1 4.93 0.39 -21.76
CA MET A 1 4.77 1.29 -22.92
C MET A 1 3.54 0.84 -23.69
N LYS A 2 2.49 1.67 -23.78
CA LYS A 2 1.35 1.40 -24.66
C LYS A 2 1.35 2.47 -25.74
N LEU A 3 1.27 2.06 -27.00
CA LEU A 3 1.04 2.97 -28.12
C LEU A 3 -0.47 3.18 -28.21
N ASN A 4 -0.93 4.38 -27.86
CA ASN A 4 -2.26 4.85 -28.21
C ASN A 4 -2.06 5.96 -29.25
N ASN A 5 -2.61 5.77 -30.46
CA ASN A 5 -2.69 6.77 -31.52
C ASN A 5 -1.37 7.48 -31.91
N GLY A 6 -0.23 6.78 -31.86
CA GLY A 6 1.05 7.33 -32.35
C GLY A 6 1.75 8.30 -31.39
N GLU A 7 1.22 8.52 -30.19
CA GLU A 7 1.90 9.29 -29.14
C GLU A 7 2.59 8.36 -28.15
N ILE A 8 3.84 8.67 -27.81
CA ILE A 8 4.53 8.04 -26.67
C ILE A 8 3.91 8.64 -25.41
N VAL A 9 2.86 8.01 -24.91
CA VAL A 9 2.32 8.32 -23.59
C VAL A 9 3.25 7.69 -22.55
N ALA A 10 4.25 8.45 -22.12
CA ALA A 10 4.93 8.20 -20.87
C ALA A 10 3.96 8.59 -19.74
N SER A 11 3.01 7.71 -19.42
CA SER A 11 2.20 7.90 -18.21
C SER A 11 3.17 7.89 -17.04
N SER A 12 3.33 9.01 -16.32
CA SER A 12 4.09 9.03 -15.07
C SER A 12 3.49 7.93 -14.19
N LEU A 13 4.25 6.87 -13.96
CA LEU A 13 3.82 5.72 -13.19
C LEU A 13 3.87 6.10 -11.72
N LYS A 14 2.82 6.79 -11.25
CA LYS A 14 2.72 7.24 -9.87
C LYS A 14 2.75 6.02 -8.93
N PRO A 15 3.65 6.01 -7.93
CA PRO A 15 3.76 4.91 -6.98
C PRO A 15 2.41 4.57 -6.34
N GLY A 16 2.15 3.27 -6.18
CA GLY A 16 0.92 2.76 -5.58
C GLY A 16 -0.35 2.82 -6.44
N ASP A 17 -0.39 3.50 -7.58
CA ASP A 17 -1.62 3.65 -8.38
C ASP A 17 -2.23 2.31 -8.84
N ARG A 18 -1.37 1.37 -9.29
CA ARG A 18 -1.85 0.03 -9.72
C ARG A 18 -2.49 -0.73 -8.56
N ILE A 19 -1.88 -0.68 -7.39
CA ILE A 19 -2.34 -1.37 -6.19
C ILE A 19 -3.62 -0.71 -5.66
N ARG A 20 -3.66 0.62 -5.63
CA ARG A 20 -4.85 1.42 -5.31
C ARG A 20 -6.03 1.05 -6.20
N LYS A 21 -5.80 0.94 -7.51
CA LYS A 21 -6.83 0.49 -8.45
C LYS A 21 -7.33 -0.91 -8.09
N LYS A 22 -6.45 -1.86 -7.77
CA LYS A 22 -6.84 -3.21 -7.36
C LYS A 22 -7.62 -3.23 -6.05
N ILE A 23 -7.25 -2.41 -5.07
CA ILE A 23 -8.01 -2.22 -3.83
C ILE A 23 -9.43 -1.72 -4.13
N HIS A 24 -9.57 -0.71 -4.99
CA HIS A 24 -10.87 -0.15 -5.36
C HIS A 24 -11.75 -1.13 -6.15
N GLU A 25 -11.16 -1.93 -7.04
CA GLU A 25 -11.86 -2.98 -7.79
C GLU A 25 -12.33 -4.13 -6.87
N ALA A 26 -11.51 -4.52 -5.90
CA ALA A 26 -11.79 -5.66 -5.03
C ALA A 26 -12.81 -5.35 -3.93
N ASN A 27 -12.77 -4.16 -3.32
CA ASN A 27 -13.57 -3.88 -2.12
C ASN A 27 -15.09 -4.03 -2.31
N PRO A 28 -15.73 -3.57 -3.41
CA PRO A 28 -17.16 -3.81 -3.64
C PRO A 28 -17.49 -5.31 -3.72
N GLN A 29 -16.66 -6.08 -4.43
CA GLN A 29 -16.86 -7.53 -4.58
C GLN A 29 -16.76 -8.25 -3.24
N LEU A 30 -15.79 -7.87 -2.40
CA LEU A 30 -15.64 -8.45 -1.05
C LEU A 30 -16.79 -8.07 -0.13
N ARG A 31 -17.27 -6.83 -0.18
CA ARG A 31 -18.42 -6.38 0.61
C ARG A 31 -19.67 -7.19 0.29
N GLU A 32 -19.92 -7.43 -1.00
CA GLU A 32 -21.03 -8.24 -1.47
C GLU A 32 -20.86 -9.71 -1.08
N LEU A 33 -19.70 -10.29 -1.36
CA LEU A 33 -19.39 -11.70 -1.06
C LEU A 33 -19.53 -12.02 0.44
N LEU A 34 -19.05 -11.12 1.30
CA LEU A 34 -19.12 -11.34 2.74
C LEU A 34 -20.54 -11.21 3.28
N ASN A 35 -21.38 -10.35 2.69
CA ASN A 35 -22.76 -10.13 3.11
C ASN A 35 -22.92 -10.02 4.65
N GLY A 36 -22.08 -9.20 5.29
CA GLY A 36 -22.08 -8.99 6.74
C GLY A 36 -21.32 -10.03 7.59
N ARG A 37 -20.79 -11.11 6.99
CA ARG A 37 -19.97 -12.10 7.70
C ARG A 37 -18.64 -11.48 8.17
N LYS A 38 -18.19 -11.92 9.35
CA LYS A 38 -16.93 -11.49 9.97
C LYS A 38 -15.78 -12.42 9.58
N ILE A 39 -15.38 -12.38 8.31
CA ILE A 39 -14.30 -13.22 7.77
C ILE A 39 -13.17 -12.29 7.31
N PRO A 40 -11.91 -12.57 7.67
CA PRO A 40 -10.77 -11.85 7.12
C PRO A 40 -10.62 -12.09 5.61
N CYS A 41 -10.24 -11.05 4.87
CA CYS A 41 -10.08 -11.14 3.41
C CYS A 41 -8.72 -10.60 2.97
N ILE A 42 -8.03 -11.38 2.13
CA ILE A 42 -6.76 -10.99 1.50
C ILE A 42 -7.04 -10.66 0.04
N VAL A 43 -6.56 -9.52 -0.44
CA VAL A 43 -6.47 -9.25 -1.88
C VAL A 43 -5.12 -9.73 -2.37
N LEU A 44 -5.11 -10.80 -3.17
CA LEU A 44 -3.90 -11.35 -3.77
C LEU A 44 -3.60 -10.66 -5.09
N VAL A 45 -2.40 -10.09 -5.22
CA VAL A 45 -1.89 -9.47 -6.43
C VAL A 45 -0.73 -10.29 -6.97
N LEU A 46 -0.93 -10.86 -8.16
CA LEU A 46 0.12 -11.54 -8.90
C LEU A 46 0.93 -10.51 -9.69
N ASN A 47 2.19 -10.31 -9.32
CA ASN A 47 3.14 -9.60 -10.17
C ASN A 47 3.74 -10.58 -11.18
N ASN A 48 3.18 -10.53 -12.39
CA ASN A 48 3.65 -11.28 -13.55
C ASN A 48 4.52 -10.42 -14.49
N THR A 49 5.07 -9.31 -13.99
CA THR A 49 6.04 -8.49 -14.73
C THR A 49 7.43 -8.56 -14.09
N TYR A 50 8.48 -8.44 -14.90
CA TYR A 50 9.87 -8.38 -14.42
C TYR A 50 10.19 -7.14 -13.58
N HIS A 51 9.28 -6.16 -13.53
CA HIS A 51 9.44 -4.94 -12.76
C HIS A 51 8.63 -5.02 -11.47
N ASP A 52 9.29 -4.78 -10.34
CA ASP A 52 8.68 -4.77 -9.02
C ASP A 52 8.34 -3.37 -8.51
N GLN A 53 8.67 -2.31 -9.23
CA GLN A 53 8.37 -0.91 -8.88
C GLN A 53 6.92 -0.66 -8.39
N HIS A 54 5.95 -1.43 -8.86
CA HIS A 54 4.54 -1.32 -8.46
C HIS A 54 4.13 -2.19 -7.26
N THR A 55 4.98 -3.13 -6.88
CA THR A 55 4.76 -4.13 -5.84
C THR A 55 5.84 -4.13 -4.75
N GLU A 56 6.83 -3.25 -4.87
CA GLU A 56 7.79 -2.93 -3.82
C GLU A 56 7.08 -2.38 -2.59
N CYS A 57 7.69 -2.60 -1.42
CA CYS A 57 7.18 -2.20 -0.11
C CYS A 57 6.69 -0.75 -0.09
N TYR A 58 7.45 0.18 -0.68
CA TYR A 58 7.09 1.60 -0.77
C TYR A 58 5.84 1.84 -1.63
N SER A 59 5.72 1.19 -2.78
CA SER A 59 4.50 1.31 -3.59
C SER A 59 3.27 0.76 -2.86
N ILE A 60 3.43 -0.29 -2.06
CA ILE A 60 2.33 -0.82 -1.22
C ILE A 60 1.96 0.15 -0.10
N SER A 61 2.95 0.76 0.58
CA SER A 61 2.66 1.73 1.64
C SER A 61 1.92 2.94 1.11
N ILE A 62 2.39 3.54 0.02
CA ILE A 62 1.77 4.72 -0.60
C ILE A 62 0.37 4.38 -1.14
N ALA A 63 0.18 3.17 -1.67
CA ALA A 63 -1.15 2.71 -2.07
C ALA A 63 -2.11 2.66 -0.87
N MET A 64 -1.71 2.02 0.23
CA MET A 64 -2.58 1.81 1.38
C MET A 64 -2.78 3.11 2.17
N GLN A 65 -1.70 3.83 2.46
CA GLN A 65 -1.65 4.93 3.44
C GLN A 65 -1.58 6.34 2.83
N GLY A 66 -1.36 6.45 1.52
CA GLY A 66 -1.15 7.74 0.85
C GLY A 66 0.30 8.23 0.92
N PHE A 67 0.55 9.37 0.28
CA PHE A 67 1.91 9.90 0.11
C PHE A 67 2.52 10.45 1.39
N ASP A 68 3.81 10.24 1.58
CA ASP A 68 4.58 10.96 2.58
C ASP A 68 4.57 12.45 2.23
N THR A 69 4.04 13.27 3.13
CA THR A 69 3.82 14.70 2.92
C THR A 69 4.44 15.47 4.08
N ILE A 70 5.10 16.57 3.76
CA ILE A 70 5.67 17.51 4.73
C ILE A 70 5.13 18.88 4.37
N ASP A 71 4.58 19.60 5.33
CA ASP A 71 4.17 20.97 5.11
C ASP A 71 5.38 21.90 5.13
N VAL A 72 5.54 22.71 4.07
CA VAL A 72 6.62 23.69 3.97
C VAL A 72 6.03 25.08 4.09
N THR A 73 6.42 25.80 5.14
CA THR A 73 6.02 27.20 5.31
C THR A 73 7.06 28.10 4.69
N ILE A 74 6.64 28.86 3.66
CA ILE A 74 7.49 29.83 2.97
C ILE A 74 7.34 31.20 3.66
N PRO A 75 8.38 31.73 4.33
CA PRO A 75 8.30 33.04 4.96
C PRO A 75 8.24 34.16 3.90
N LYS A 76 7.50 35.24 4.21
CA LYS A 76 7.41 36.41 3.33
C LYS A 76 8.74 37.15 3.15
N ASN A 77 9.65 37.04 4.12
CA ASN A 77 11.00 37.58 4.02
C ASN A 77 11.91 36.50 3.41
N PRO A 78 12.52 36.73 2.22
CA PRO A 78 13.39 35.77 1.56
C PRO A 78 14.70 35.48 2.31
N GLU A 79 15.09 36.30 3.29
CA GLU A 79 16.25 36.05 4.16
C GLU A 79 15.95 35.07 5.30
N LYS A 80 14.68 34.72 5.53
CA LYS A 80 14.30 33.73 6.55
C LYS A 80 14.33 32.32 5.96
N ASN A 81 14.85 31.38 6.75
CA ASN A 81 14.86 29.97 6.41
C ASN A 81 13.43 29.42 6.25
N LEU A 82 13.28 28.44 5.35
CA LEU A 82 12.07 27.62 5.22
C LEU A 82 11.82 26.88 6.54
N LEU A 83 10.55 26.80 6.95
CA LEU A 83 10.14 25.97 8.08
C LEU A 83 9.49 24.70 7.53
N PHE A 84 9.99 23.55 7.95
CA PHE A 84 9.44 22.24 7.63
C PHE A 84 8.61 21.76 8.82
N GLY A 85 7.36 21.39 8.58
CA GLY A 85 6.51 20.74 9.57
C GLY A 85 6.86 19.26 9.75
N ASP A 86 6.06 18.57 10.57
CA ASP A 86 6.19 17.12 10.73
C ASP A 86 5.74 16.38 9.47
N ALA A 87 6.33 15.20 9.23
CA ALA A 87 5.88 14.33 8.14
C ALA A 87 4.54 13.68 8.50
N TYR A 88 3.66 13.53 7.52
CA TYR A 88 2.38 12.85 7.68
C TYR A 88 1.97 12.11 6.40
N SER A 89 1.09 11.12 6.54
CA SER A 89 0.48 10.50 5.37
C SER A 89 -0.58 11.43 4.78
N GLY A 90 -0.32 11.93 3.57
CA GLY A 90 -1.14 12.90 2.85
C GLY A 90 -2.19 12.25 1.95
N LYS A 91 -2.33 12.81 0.74
CA LYS A 91 -3.42 12.45 -0.19
C LYS A 91 -3.27 11.03 -0.74
N ASP A 92 -4.35 10.59 -1.40
CA ASP A 92 -4.44 9.28 -2.05
C ASP A 92 -4.25 8.12 -1.08
N LYS A 93 -5.01 8.09 0.03
CA LYS A 93 -5.09 6.89 0.87
C LYS A 93 -6.12 5.94 0.29
N ALA A 94 -5.75 4.69 0.02
CA ALA A 94 -6.75 3.69 -0.35
C ALA A 94 -7.47 3.19 0.91
N MET A 95 -6.77 3.08 2.03
CA MET A 95 -7.29 2.50 3.26
C MET A 95 -7.29 3.55 4.37
N THR A 96 -8.44 3.69 5.03
CA THR A 96 -8.65 4.56 6.19
C THR A 96 -9.55 3.83 7.17
N SER A 97 -9.76 4.39 8.38
CA SER A 97 -10.65 3.80 9.39
C SER A 97 -12.09 3.60 8.93
N ASP A 98 -12.52 4.32 7.88
CA ASP A 98 -13.85 4.29 7.30
C ASP A 98 -13.89 3.71 5.87
N LYS A 99 -12.74 3.52 5.21
CA LYS A 99 -12.67 3.09 3.80
C LYS A 99 -11.87 1.82 3.62
N ASN A 100 -12.42 0.90 2.81
CA ASN A 100 -11.79 -0.38 2.44
C ASN A 100 -11.40 -1.26 3.65
N THR A 101 -12.11 -1.11 4.77
CA THR A 101 -11.89 -1.87 6.02
C THR A 101 -12.28 -3.34 5.91
N THR A 102 -12.98 -3.73 4.84
CA THR A 102 -13.29 -5.13 4.52
C THR A 102 -12.05 -5.93 4.11
N ILE A 103 -11.02 -5.24 3.59
CA ILE A 103 -9.76 -5.86 3.21
C ILE A 103 -8.87 -5.95 4.44
N SER A 104 -8.46 -7.16 4.80
CA SER A 104 -7.59 -7.42 5.96
C SER A 104 -6.12 -7.28 5.63
N ALA A 105 -5.71 -7.67 4.42
CA ALA A 105 -4.34 -7.53 3.95
C ALA A 105 -4.26 -7.52 2.41
N ILE A 106 -3.13 -7.02 1.90
CA ILE A 106 -2.73 -7.16 0.49
C ILE A 106 -1.60 -8.17 0.44
N ALA A 107 -1.74 -9.24 -0.34
CA ALA A 107 -0.68 -10.21 -0.57
C ALA A 107 -0.09 -10.03 -1.97
N ILE A 108 1.23 -10.03 -2.08
CA ILE A 108 1.95 -9.93 -3.34
C ILE A 108 2.65 -11.26 -3.60
N ILE A 109 2.45 -11.80 -4.80
CA ILE A 109 3.26 -12.92 -5.32
C ILE A 109 4.08 -12.38 -6.48
N ASN A 110 5.41 -12.50 -6.42
CA ASN A 110 6.28 -12.17 -7.53
C ASN A 110 6.71 -13.44 -8.26
N THR A 111 6.33 -13.59 -9.53
CA THR A 111 6.54 -14.84 -10.26
C THR A 111 7.97 -15.05 -10.76
N PHE A 112 8.84 -14.04 -10.65
CA PHE A 112 10.23 -14.11 -11.12
C PHE A 112 11.24 -14.28 -9.99
N LYS A 113 10.79 -14.30 -8.73
CA LYS A 113 11.63 -14.61 -7.58
C LYS A 113 11.56 -16.11 -7.32
N ASP A 114 12.71 -16.78 -7.32
CA ASP A 114 12.87 -18.18 -6.91
C ASP A 114 13.68 -18.22 -5.59
N PRO A 115 13.17 -18.80 -4.50
CA PRO A 115 11.83 -19.39 -4.35
C PRO A 115 10.71 -18.35 -4.42
N PHE A 116 9.52 -18.78 -4.85
CA PHE A 116 8.31 -17.94 -4.79
C PHE A 116 8.04 -17.57 -3.32
N ILE A 117 8.04 -16.28 -3.02
CA ILE A 117 7.72 -15.72 -1.70
C ILE A 117 6.42 -14.93 -1.82
N ILE A 118 5.57 -15.05 -0.80
CA ILE A 118 4.36 -14.25 -0.65
C ILE A 118 4.62 -13.17 0.40
N ASP A 119 4.49 -11.91 0.00
CA ASP A 119 4.60 -10.77 0.91
C ASP A 119 3.19 -10.29 1.28
N VAL A 120 2.84 -10.38 2.56
CA VAL A 120 1.52 -10.03 3.08
C VAL A 120 1.61 -8.72 3.88
N TYR A 121 0.95 -7.68 3.40
CA TYR A 121 0.90 -6.36 3.99
C TYR A 121 -0.43 -6.15 4.69
N HIS A 122 -0.41 -6.13 6.01
CA HIS A 122 -1.62 -6.05 6.84
C HIS A 122 -2.23 -4.65 6.82
N ASN A 123 -3.55 -4.57 6.66
CA ASN A 123 -4.30 -3.32 6.76
C ASN A 123 -4.55 -2.99 8.23
N LYS A 124 -3.93 -1.93 8.76
CA LYS A 124 -4.17 -1.46 10.14
C LYS A 124 -5.62 -1.06 10.43
N TYR A 125 -6.40 -0.76 9.39
CA TYR A 125 -7.81 -0.38 9.49
C TYR A 125 -8.77 -1.54 9.21
N ALA A 126 -8.28 -2.79 9.15
CA ALA A 126 -9.11 -3.95 8.88
C ALA A 126 -10.19 -4.15 9.96
N LYS A 127 -11.45 -4.29 9.53
CA LYS A 127 -12.57 -4.62 10.43
C LYS A 127 -12.47 -6.04 10.97
N ASN A 128 -11.96 -6.95 10.16
CA ASN A 128 -11.69 -8.35 10.53
C ASN A 128 -10.20 -8.63 10.27
N PRO A 129 -9.28 -8.25 11.17
CA PRO A 129 -7.85 -8.48 10.97
C PRO A 129 -7.53 -9.98 10.91
N ILE A 130 -6.48 -10.34 10.19
CA ILE A 130 -5.98 -11.72 10.13
C ILE A 130 -5.12 -11.96 11.37
N ASP A 131 -5.34 -13.08 12.04
CA ASP A 131 -4.40 -13.57 13.06
C ASP A 131 -3.09 -13.97 12.38
N TYR A 132 -1.99 -13.29 12.73
CA TYR A 132 -0.69 -13.51 12.09
C TYR A 132 -0.19 -14.95 12.22
N SER A 133 -0.59 -15.65 13.29
CA SER A 133 -0.20 -17.04 13.52
C SER A 133 -0.68 -17.99 12.42
N VAL A 134 -1.83 -17.69 11.80
CA VAL A 134 -2.41 -18.55 10.74
C VAL A 134 -1.65 -18.46 9.42
N LEU A 135 -0.83 -17.43 9.25
CA LEU A 135 0.01 -17.21 8.07
C LEU A 135 1.50 -17.52 8.33
N LYS A 136 1.84 -18.13 9.47
CA LYS A 136 3.18 -18.66 9.77
C LYS A 136 3.47 -19.91 8.96
N ILE A 137 3.62 -19.72 7.66
CA ILE A 137 3.83 -20.77 6.67
C ILE A 137 5.14 -20.48 5.97
N GLN A 138 5.85 -21.54 5.57
CA GLN A 138 7.08 -21.39 4.79
C GLN A 138 6.83 -20.50 3.56
N ARG A 139 7.75 -19.57 3.31
CA ARG A 139 7.72 -18.63 2.17
C ARG A 139 6.61 -17.56 2.24
N VAL A 140 6.00 -17.34 3.40
CA VAL A 140 5.15 -16.18 3.65
C VAL A 140 5.90 -15.21 4.56
N ARG A 141 6.08 -13.96 4.11
CA ARG A 141 6.56 -12.85 4.93
C ARG A 141 5.39 -11.94 5.23
N GLN A 142 5.27 -11.50 6.47
CA GLN A 142 4.18 -10.65 6.89
C GLN A 142 4.72 -9.30 7.33
N TYR A 143 4.00 -8.24 7.00
CA TYR A 143 4.38 -6.87 7.26
C TYR A 143 3.22 -6.12 7.88
N ARG A 144 3.49 -5.35 8.93
CA ARG A 144 2.55 -4.34 9.46
C ARG A 144 3.16 -2.96 9.41
N LEU A 145 2.32 -1.94 9.47
CA LEU A 145 2.83 -0.58 9.62
C LEU A 145 3.33 -0.37 11.05
N ASN A 146 4.46 0.32 11.18
CA ASN A 146 4.96 0.72 12.48
C ASN A 146 4.14 1.92 13.00
N ASP A 147 3.31 1.69 14.02
CA ASP A 147 2.47 2.73 14.63
C ASP A 147 3.29 3.79 15.39
N ASN A 148 4.53 3.50 15.74
CA ASN A 148 5.43 4.44 16.44
C ASN A 148 6.18 5.37 15.50
N ASN A 149 6.12 5.14 14.18
CA ASN A 149 6.81 5.97 13.21
C ASN A 149 5.83 7.02 12.66
N ASN A 150 5.62 8.10 13.43
CA ASN A 150 4.91 9.28 12.96
C ASN A 150 5.63 9.92 11.76
N ASN A 151 6.93 9.63 11.58
CA ASN A 151 7.67 10.00 10.40
C ASN A 151 7.50 8.94 9.33
N SER A 152 6.67 9.25 8.34
CA SER A 152 6.44 8.38 7.18
C SER A 152 7.64 8.32 6.22
N LEU A 153 8.67 9.13 6.48
CA LEU A 153 9.95 9.13 5.79
C LEU A 153 10.83 7.96 6.28
N GLY A 154 10.63 6.77 5.72
CA GLY A 154 11.41 5.57 6.04
C GLY A 154 10.81 4.31 5.42
N GLU A 155 11.29 3.13 5.81
CA GLU A 155 10.59 1.86 5.55
C GLU A 155 9.41 1.77 6.53
N PRO A 156 8.15 1.97 6.08
CA PRO A 156 7.02 2.06 7.01
C PRO A 156 6.58 0.67 7.50
N TRP A 157 7.12 -0.38 6.89
CA TRP A 157 6.76 -1.76 7.13
C TRP A 157 7.72 -2.43 8.11
N GLU A 158 7.16 -2.97 9.19
CA GLU A 158 7.83 -3.85 10.12
C GLU A 158 7.54 -5.31 9.71
N LEU A 159 8.60 -6.10 9.50
CA LEU A 159 8.47 -7.54 9.30
C LEU A 159 8.02 -8.19 10.62
N ILE A 160 6.94 -8.97 10.55
CA ILE A 160 6.42 -9.73 11.68
C ILE A 160 6.44 -11.22 11.33
N GLU A 161 7.28 -11.98 12.03
CA GLU A 161 7.43 -13.43 11.84
C GLU A 161 6.27 -14.23 12.46
#